data_AF-A0A6A4R527-F1
#
_entry.id   AF-A0A6A4R527-F1
#
_cell.length_a   1.000
_cell.length_b   1.000
_cell.length_c   1.000
_cell.angle_alpha   90.00
_cell.angle_beta   90.00
_cell.angle_gamma   90.00
#
_symmetry.space_group_name_H-M   'P 1'
#
loop_
_entity.id
_entity.type
_entity.pdbx_description
1 polymer ?
#
loop_
_entity_poly.entity_id
_entity_poly.type
_entity_poly.pdbx_seq_one_letter_code
_entity_poly.pdbx_strand_id
1 'polypeptide(L)' 'MVYTFVSCLNMESFQVVNHGVSETVLNEALSVAFKFFDLPTKERMKFLSSDVHKPLRHGTRFKDDGDKIQFWRVFS' A
#
# COMPACT_ATOMS: atom_id res chain seq x y z
N MET A 1 16.69 8.53 -21.23
CA MET A 1 15.48 8.36 -22.06
C MET A 1 14.89 6.99 -21.73
N VAL A 2 14.09 6.90 -20.66
CA VAL A 2 13.62 5.61 -20.14
C VAL A 2 12.15 5.47 -20.51
N TYR A 3 11.87 4.87 -21.67
CA TYR A 3 10.61 4.23 -22.13
C TYR A 3 9.22 4.87 -21.85
N THR A 4 9.11 6.04 -21.22
CA THR A 4 7.85 6.62 -20.72
C THR A 4 6.87 6.98 -21.82
N PHE A 5 7.35 7.38 -22.99
CA PHE A 5 6.48 7.86 -24.07
C PHE A 5 5.70 6.73 -24.77
N VAL A 6 6.27 5.51 -24.87
CA VAL A 6 5.61 4.38 -25.52
C VAL A 6 4.61 3.71 -24.58
N SER A 7 4.86 3.74 -23.28
CA SER A 7 3.97 3.11 -22.31
C SER A 7 2.64 3.86 -22.14
N CYS A 8 2.62 5.19 -21.98
CA CYS A 8 1.36 5.93 -21.74
C CYS A 8 0.34 5.89 -22.89
N LEU A 9 0.77 5.54 -24.11
CA LEU A 9 -0.10 5.48 -25.29
C LEU A 9 -0.63 4.06 -25.58
N ASN A 10 0.04 3.01 -25.09
CA ASN A 10 -0.28 1.62 -25.43
C ASN A 10 -0.53 0.72 -24.21
N MET A 11 -0.15 1.14 -22.99
CA MET A 11 -0.19 0.34 -21.77
C MET A 11 -0.73 1.21 -20.61
N GLU A 12 -1.72 0.69 -19.88
CA GLU A 12 -2.32 1.40 -18.73
C GLU A 12 -1.38 1.55 -17.52
N SER A 13 -0.18 0.93 -17.56
CA SER A 13 0.82 1.00 -16.48
C SER A 13 2.26 0.87 -16.99
N PHE A 14 3.22 1.38 -16.20
CA PHE A 14 4.65 1.25 -16.45
C PHE A 14 5.44 1.22 -15.14
N GLN A 15 6.65 0.65 -15.20
CA GLN A 15 7.61 0.64 -14.10
C GLN A 15 8.70 1.69 -14.33
N VAL A 16 9.09 2.41 -13.27
CA VAL A 16 10.17 3.40 -13.32
C VAL A 16 11.43 2.78 -12.71
N VAL A 17 12.49 2.74 -13.49
CA VAL A 17 13.84 2.38 -13.04
C VAL A 17 14.72 3.62 -12.98
N ASN A 18 15.77 3.61 -12.17
CA ASN A 18 16.68 4.75 -11.96
C ASN A 18 15.94 6.04 -11.56
N HIS A 19 14.90 5.92 -10.71
CA HIS A 19 14.08 7.04 -10.24
C HIS A 19 14.80 8.01 -9.28
N GLY A 20 16.07 7.75 -8.92
CA GLY A 20 16.88 8.62 -8.06
C GLY A 20 16.57 8.53 -6.56
N VAL A 21 15.64 7.68 -6.14
CA VAL A 21 15.43 7.36 -4.71
C VAL A 21 16.42 6.26 -4.33
N SER A 22 17.13 6.45 -3.22
CA SER A 22 18.16 5.51 -2.79
C SER A 22 17.57 4.17 -2.38
N GLU A 23 18.31 3.10 -2.64
CA GLU A 23 17.92 1.74 -2.27
C GLU A 23 17.73 1.59 -0.75
N THR A 24 18.55 2.29 0.04
CA THR A 24 18.43 2.32 1.51
C THR A 24 17.05 2.82 1.96
N VAL A 25 16.55 3.92 1.37
CA VAL A 25 15.22 4.46 1.71
C VAL A 25 14.11 3.47 1.36
N LEU A 26 14.22 2.78 0.22
CA LEU A 26 13.26 1.75 -0.17
C LEU A 26 13.27 0.57 0.82
N ASN A 27 14.45 0.09 1.17
CA ASN A 27 14.63 -1.03 2.10
C ASN A 27 14.13 -0.70 3.51
N GLU A 28 14.38 0.51 4.00
CA GLU A 28 13.89 0.98 5.30
C GLU A 28 12.37 1.11 5.30
N ALA A 29 11.77 1.69 4.26
CA ALA A 29 10.32 1.81 4.13
C ALA A 29 9.64 0.43 4.15
N LEU A 30 10.18 -0.54 3.40
CA LEU A 30 9.71 -1.92 3.43
C LEU A 30 9.90 -2.56 4.82
N SER A 31 11.06 -2.37 5.45
CA SER A 31 11.33 -2.90 6.78
C SER A 31 10.33 -2.40 7.83
N VAL A 32 10.03 -1.10 7.83
CA VAL A 32 9.05 -0.50 8.75
C VAL A 32 7.65 -1.04 8.48
N ALA A 33 7.25 -1.18 7.21
CA ALA A 33 5.97 -1.77 6.85
C ALA A 33 5.83 -3.21 7.36
N PHE A 34 6.86 -4.05 7.18
CA PHE A 34 6.84 -5.43 7.71
C PHE A 34 6.76 -5.46 9.24
N LYS A 35 7.56 -4.65 9.92
CA LYS A 35 7.54 -4.54 11.40
C LYS A 35 6.16 -4.15 11.92
N PHE A 36 5.44 -3.27 11.23
CA PHE A 36 4.07 -2.91 11.61
C PHE A 36 3.13 -4.13 11.58
N PHE A 37 3.22 -4.97 10.56
CA PHE A 37 2.40 -6.19 10.47
C PHE A 37 2.83 -7.28 11.45
N ASP A 38 4.09 -7.28 11.89
CA ASP A 38 4.61 -8.19 12.93
C ASP A 38 4.19 -7.78 14.35
N LEU A 39 3.66 -6.56 14.57
CA LEU A 39 3.18 -6.13 15.88
C LEU A 39 2.06 -7.04 16.40
N PRO A 40 1.94 -7.22 17.73
CA PRO A 40 0.84 -7.96 18.33
C PRO A 40 -0.51 -7.41 17.86
N THR A 41 -1.49 -8.29 17.62
CA THR A 41 -2.83 -7.90 17.15
C THR A 41 -3.46 -6.80 18.00
N LYS A 42 -3.27 -6.83 19.33
CA LYS A 42 -3.78 -5.79 20.24
C LYS A 42 -3.24 -4.39 19.90
N GLU A 43 -2.00 -4.29 19.43
CA GLU A 43 -1.39 -3.01 19.05
C GLU A 43 -1.87 -2.54 17.69
N ARG A 44 -1.95 -3.45 16.70
CA ARG A 44 -2.48 -3.14 15.36
C ARG A 44 -3.94 -2.70 15.40
N MET A 45 -4.75 -3.31 16.28
CA MET A 45 -6.16 -2.97 16.45
C MET A 45 -6.40 -1.55 16.98
N LYS A 46 -5.41 -0.89 17.59
CA LYS A 46 -5.52 0.54 17.96
C LYS A 46 -5.70 1.45 16.75
N PHE A 47 -5.26 0.99 15.58
CA PHE A 47 -5.37 1.72 14.32
C PHE A 47 -6.58 1.28 13.48
N LEU A 48 -7.38 0.31 13.95
CA LEU A 48 -8.57 -0.14 13.23
C LEU A 48 -9.57 1.02 13.10
N SER A 49 -9.94 1.37 11.87
CA SER A 49 -11.02 2.33 11.61
C SER A 49 -11.69 2.02 10.28
N SER A 50 -12.99 2.33 10.18
CA SER A 50 -13.73 2.31 8.91
C SER A 50 -13.72 3.65 8.19
N ASP A 51 -13.28 4.72 8.85
CA ASP A 51 -13.20 6.07 8.28
C ASP A 51 -12.02 6.16 7.30
N VAL A 52 -12.31 6.30 6.01
CA VAL A 52 -11.32 6.40 4.92
C VAL A 52 -10.57 7.72 4.90
N HIS A 53 -11.05 8.75 5.60
CA HIS A 53 -10.39 10.05 5.68
C HIS A 53 -9.40 10.13 6.84
N LYS A 54 -9.34 9.10 7.70
CA LYS A 54 -8.35 9.03 8.77
C LYS A 54 -6.95 8.85 8.18
N PRO A 55 -5.97 9.72 8.52
CA PRO A 55 -4.63 9.69 7.93
C PRO A 55 -3.81 8.43 8.28
N LEU A 56 -4.22 7.68 9.31
CA LEU A 56 -3.65 6.40 9.70
C LEU A 56 -4.75 5.41 10.03
N ARG A 57 -4.81 4.29 9.30
CA ARG A 57 -5.90 3.33 9.41
C ARG A 57 -5.51 1.90 9.02
N HIS A 58 -5.56 1.01 10.00
CA HIS A 58 -5.55 -0.42 9.76
C HIS A 58 -6.95 -0.90 9.34
N GLY A 59 -7.05 -1.75 8.32
CA GLY A 59 -8.31 -2.34 7.88
C GLY A 59 -8.10 -3.65 7.13
N THR A 60 -8.93 -4.65 7.42
CA THR A 60 -8.90 -5.96 6.74
C THR A 60 -9.96 -6.08 5.63
N ARG A 61 -10.79 -5.05 5.46
CA ARG A 61 -11.90 -4.99 4.51
C ARG A 61 -12.10 -3.55 4.03
N PHE A 62 -12.26 -3.37 2.72
CA PHE A 62 -12.91 -2.18 2.19
C PHE A 62 -14.42 -2.38 2.30
N LYS A 63 -15.12 -1.47 3.00
CA LYS A 63 -16.58 -1.42 2.98
C LYS A 63 -16.97 -0.45 1.88
N ASP A 64 -17.11 -0.96 0.66
CA ASP A 64 -18.07 -0.37 -0.27
C ASP A 64 -19.43 -0.97 0.05
N ASP A 65 -20.48 -0.13 0.02
CA ASP A 65 -21.82 -0.39 0.57
C ASP A 65 -22.63 -1.50 -0.16
N GLY A 66 -21.94 -2.40 -0.88
CA GLY A 66 -22.53 -3.49 -1.65
C GLY A 66 -21.62 -4.69 -1.92
N ASP A 67 -20.36 -4.70 -1.47
CA ASP A 67 -19.39 -5.71 -1.90
C ASP A 67 -19.46 -7.02 -1.09
N LYS A 68 -20.04 -8.04 -1.72
CA LYS A 68 -20.11 -9.42 -1.22
C LYS A 68 -18.78 -10.15 -1.31
N ILE A 69 -17.86 -9.69 -2.17
CA ILE A 69 -16.56 -10.32 -2.40
C ILE A 69 -15.52 -9.64 -1.52
N GLN A 70 -14.70 -10.47 -0.87
CA GLN A 70 -13.73 -10.02 0.12
C GLN A 70 -12.36 -10.52 -0.29
N PHE A 71 -11.45 -9.59 -0.50
CA PHE A 71 -10.07 -9.93 -0.85
C PHE A 71 -9.29 -10.29 0.40
N TRP A 72 -8.49 -11.34 0.32
CA TRP A 72 -7.49 -11.69 1.34
C TRP A 72 -6.32 -10.70 1.27
N ARG A 73 -6.55 -9.48 1.75
CA ARG A 73 -5.56 -8.39 1.82
C ARG A 73 -5.80 -7.56 3.07
N VAL A 74 -4.73 -6.99 3.61
CA VAL A 74 -4.76 -6.09 4.76
C VAL A 74 -4.21 -4.74 4.31
N PHE A 75 -4.90 -3.67 4.73
CA PHE A 75 -4.54 -2.29 4.48
C PHE A 75 -4.10 -1.65 5.79
N SER A 76 -3.17 -0.70 5.70
CA SER A 76 -2.55 0.02 6.81
C SER A 76 -2.51 1.50 6.52
#